data_AF-A0A7W0FE99-F1
#
_entry.id   AF-A0A7W0FE99-F1
#
_cell.length_a   1.000
_cell.length_b   1.000
_cell.length_c   1.000
_cell.angle_alpha   90.00
_cell.angle_beta   90.00
_cell.angle_gamma   90.00
#
_symmetry.space_group_name_H-M   'P 1'
#
loop_
_entity.id
_entity.type
_entity.pdbx_description
1 polymer ?
#
loop_
_entity_poly.entity_id
_entity_poly.type
_entity_poly.pdbx_seq_one_letter_code
_entity_poly.pdbx_strand_id
1 'polypeptide(L)'
;DKNHESCIMHHASTQSLFGIIQGGIYKDLRKRSLEELIEIGFDGYATGGLSVGEPKGEMHEIINFIAPLMPEDKPRYLMGIGDLKDMLIAVEAGFDMFDCVMPTRNARNGTLFTSSGRISIKRTEYKADNSPLDENCGCYACRNFSKAYLRHLFLAKEILSMRLNTIHNLYFYIDFFRKMRDAIKGKKFREFREKWETLLQ
;
A
#
# COMPACT_ATOMS: atom_id res chain seq x y z
N ASP A 1 -8.88 -14.42 -26.17
CA ASP A 1 -8.24 -13.28 -26.88
C ASP A 1 -6.82 -13.68 -27.26
N LYS A 2 -6.46 -13.65 -28.55
CA LYS A 2 -5.23 -14.29 -29.11
C LYS A 2 -3.92 -13.79 -28.51
N ASN A 3 -3.93 -12.58 -27.94
CA ASN A 3 -2.76 -12.00 -27.30
C ASN A 3 -2.39 -12.68 -25.97
N HIS A 4 -3.38 -13.17 -25.20
CA HIS A 4 -3.13 -13.81 -23.90
C HIS A 4 -2.48 -15.18 -24.05
N GLU A 5 -2.97 -16.00 -24.99
CA GLU A 5 -2.41 -17.33 -25.30
C GLU A 5 -0.96 -17.22 -25.81
N SER A 6 -0.67 -16.23 -26.64
CA SER A 6 0.69 -15.97 -27.13
C SER A 6 1.67 -15.68 -25.99
N CYS A 7 1.28 -14.87 -25.00
CA CYS A 7 2.14 -14.56 -23.86
C CYS A 7 2.47 -15.79 -23.00
N ILE A 8 1.52 -16.70 -22.81
CA ILE A 8 1.73 -17.94 -22.05
C ILE A 8 2.67 -18.88 -22.80
N MET A 9 2.49 -19.04 -24.13
CA MET A 9 3.37 -19.92 -24.92
C MET A 9 4.83 -19.44 -24.97
N HIS A 10 5.06 -18.12 -24.92
CA HIS A 10 6.41 -17.55 -24.95
C HIS A 10 7.02 -17.34 -23.55
N HIS A 11 6.32 -17.78 -22.50
CA HIS A 11 6.77 -17.58 -21.14
C HIS A 11 7.93 -18.54 -20.81
N ALA A 12 9.11 -17.98 -20.55
CA ALA A 12 10.24 -18.74 -20.03
C ALA A 12 9.97 -19.17 -18.58
N SER A 13 10.43 -20.37 -18.19
CA SER A 13 10.05 -21.07 -16.95
C SER A 13 10.42 -20.40 -15.61
N THR A 14 10.97 -19.19 -15.62
CA THR A 14 11.41 -18.45 -14.42
C THR A 14 10.61 -17.18 -14.13
N GLN A 15 9.75 -16.73 -15.05
CA GLN A 15 8.92 -15.54 -14.84
C GLN A 15 7.54 -15.97 -14.34
N SER A 16 6.83 -15.06 -13.66
CA SER A 16 5.42 -15.25 -13.28
C SER A 16 4.52 -14.29 -14.08
N LEU A 17 3.36 -14.78 -14.53
CA LEU A 17 2.38 -14.01 -15.30
C LEU A 17 1.09 -13.82 -14.50
N PHE A 18 0.62 -12.56 -14.39
CA PHE A 18 -0.60 -12.23 -13.65
C PHE A 18 -1.72 -11.80 -14.60
N GLY A 19 -2.93 -12.33 -14.37
CA GLY A 19 -4.15 -11.85 -15.03
C GLY A 19 -4.72 -10.63 -14.32
N ILE A 20 -5.19 -9.62 -15.05
CA ILE A 20 -5.71 -8.37 -14.45
C ILE A 20 -7.23 -8.30 -14.63
N ILE A 21 -7.94 -8.44 -13.53
CA ILE A 21 -9.40 -8.34 -13.45
C ILE A 21 -9.82 -6.88 -13.65
N GLN A 22 -10.72 -6.65 -14.60
CA GLN A 22 -11.30 -5.34 -14.94
C GLN A 22 -12.83 -5.35 -14.74
N GLY A 23 -13.50 -4.23 -15.01
CA GLY A 23 -14.97 -4.14 -14.90
C GLY A 23 -15.50 -2.93 -14.09
N GLY A 24 -14.64 -1.98 -13.72
CA GLY A 24 -15.05 -0.78 -12.98
C GLY A 24 -15.70 -1.12 -11.63
N ILE A 25 -16.82 -0.46 -11.31
CA ILE A 25 -17.64 -0.69 -10.12
C ILE A 25 -18.77 -1.71 -10.34
N TYR A 26 -18.77 -2.41 -11.47
CA TYR A 26 -19.84 -3.34 -11.84
C TYR A 26 -19.47 -4.78 -11.45
N LYS A 27 -20.16 -5.33 -10.46
CA LYS A 27 -19.88 -6.65 -9.86
C LYS A 27 -20.02 -7.80 -10.87
N ASP A 28 -21.00 -7.73 -11.75
CA ASP A 28 -21.23 -8.69 -12.83
C ASP A 28 -20.07 -8.70 -13.84
N LEU A 29 -19.58 -7.53 -14.26
CA LEU A 29 -18.44 -7.41 -15.18
C LEU A 29 -17.15 -7.89 -14.52
N ARG A 30 -16.94 -7.58 -13.24
CA ARG A 30 -15.79 -8.06 -12.45
C ARG A 30 -15.77 -9.58 -12.35
N LYS A 31 -16.91 -10.19 -12.03
CA LYS A 31 -17.04 -11.64 -11.93
C LYS A 31 -16.77 -12.31 -13.28
N ARG A 32 -17.37 -11.81 -14.36
CA ARG A 32 -17.12 -12.33 -15.71
C ARG A 32 -15.65 -12.22 -16.10
N SER A 33 -15.00 -11.07 -15.85
CA SER A 33 -13.58 -10.88 -16.12
C SER A 33 -12.71 -11.88 -15.35
N LEU A 34 -13.05 -12.16 -14.08
CA LEU A 34 -12.33 -13.15 -13.28
C LEU A 34 -12.51 -14.57 -13.83
N GLU A 35 -13.73 -14.97 -14.16
CA GLU A 35 -14.03 -16.31 -14.71
C GLU A 35 -13.26 -16.57 -16.01
N GLU A 36 -13.25 -15.60 -16.93
CA GLU A 36 -12.48 -15.68 -18.19
C GLU A 36 -10.97 -15.78 -17.93
N LEU A 37 -10.43 -15.07 -16.93
CA LEU A 37 -9.01 -15.14 -16.57
C LEU A 37 -8.63 -16.46 -15.89
N ILE A 38 -9.51 -17.03 -15.07
CA ILE A 38 -9.30 -18.33 -14.42
C ILE A 38 -9.22 -19.45 -15.47
N GLU A 39 -10.07 -19.41 -16.49
CA GLU A 39 -10.06 -20.40 -17.58
C GLU A 39 -8.72 -20.40 -18.34
N ILE A 40 -8.11 -19.22 -18.52
CA ILE A 40 -6.79 -19.07 -19.14
C ILE A 40 -5.68 -19.64 -18.25
N GLY A 41 -5.76 -19.40 -16.94
CA GLY A 41 -4.79 -19.89 -15.95
C GLY A 41 -3.54 -19.03 -15.83
N PHE A 42 -3.46 -18.26 -14.75
CA PHE A 42 -2.31 -17.39 -14.41
C PHE A 42 -1.60 -17.82 -13.11
N ASP A 43 -0.40 -17.29 -12.89
CA ASP A 43 0.38 -17.51 -11.66
C ASP A 43 -0.17 -16.70 -10.48
N GLY A 44 -0.91 -15.62 -10.77
CA GLY A 44 -1.61 -14.78 -9.79
C GLY A 44 -2.65 -13.88 -10.46
N TYR A 45 -3.49 -13.25 -9.64
CA TYR A 45 -4.59 -12.44 -10.12
C TYR A 45 -4.53 -11.05 -9.51
N ALA A 46 -4.49 -10.04 -10.37
CA ALA A 46 -4.51 -8.65 -9.99
C ALA A 46 -5.91 -8.05 -10.17
N THR A 47 -6.27 -7.09 -9.33
CA THR A 47 -7.45 -6.24 -9.52
C THR A 47 -6.97 -4.86 -9.94
N GLY A 48 -7.26 -4.50 -11.20
CA GLY A 48 -6.94 -3.20 -11.79
C GLY A 48 -8.17 -2.31 -11.92
N GLY A 49 -7.96 -1.05 -12.30
CA GLY A 49 -9.05 -0.11 -12.57
C GLY A 49 -9.88 0.24 -11.34
N LEU A 50 -9.25 0.25 -10.15
CA LEU A 50 -9.79 0.77 -8.90
C LEU A 50 -8.93 1.95 -8.42
N SER A 51 -9.54 2.84 -7.63
CA SER A 51 -9.00 4.13 -7.20
C SER A 51 -8.64 5.09 -8.34
N VAL A 52 -9.46 5.09 -9.39
CA VAL A 52 -9.33 5.99 -10.56
C VAL A 52 -10.23 7.23 -10.46
N GLY A 53 -11.05 7.32 -9.41
CA GLY A 53 -11.88 8.49 -9.11
C GLY A 53 -13.20 8.18 -8.43
N GLU A 54 -13.51 6.90 -8.23
CA GLU A 54 -14.72 6.45 -7.57
C GLU A 54 -14.73 6.76 -6.06
N PRO A 55 -15.91 6.85 -5.43
CA PRO A 55 -16.04 6.96 -3.99
C PRO A 55 -15.39 5.78 -3.25
N LYS A 56 -14.82 6.04 -2.07
CA LYS A 56 -14.16 5.01 -1.25
C LYS A 56 -15.07 3.83 -0.91
N GLY A 57 -16.36 4.08 -0.64
CA GLY A 57 -17.33 3.04 -0.35
C GLY A 57 -17.49 2.05 -1.50
N GLU A 58 -17.63 2.55 -2.74
CA GLU A 58 -17.75 1.70 -3.93
C GLU A 58 -16.48 0.89 -4.18
N MET A 59 -15.30 1.49 -4.00
CA MET A 59 -14.03 0.80 -4.07
C MET A 59 -13.95 -0.34 -3.04
N HIS A 60 -14.34 -0.09 -1.78
CA HIS A 60 -14.37 -1.11 -0.72
C HIS A 60 -15.38 -2.21 -1.01
N GLU A 61 -16.54 -1.88 -1.58
CA GLU A 61 -17.53 -2.88 -2.01
C GLU A 61 -16.97 -3.82 -3.07
N ILE A 62 -16.25 -3.31 -4.06
CA ILE A 62 -15.61 -4.15 -5.08
C ILE A 62 -14.51 -5.01 -4.47
N ILE A 63 -13.66 -4.45 -3.62
CA ILE A 63 -12.60 -5.19 -2.91
C ILE A 63 -13.18 -6.39 -2.17
N ASN A 64 -14.22 -6.16 -1.35
CA ASN A 64 -14.86 -7.22 -0.56
C ASN A 64 -15.64 -8.22 -1.42
N PHE A 65 -16.17 -7.80 -2.57
CA PHE A 65 -16.89 -8.67 -3.48
C PHE A 65 -15.95 -9.59 -4.27
N ILE A 66 -14.85 -9.06 -4.82
CA ILE A 66 -14.03 -9.80 -5.77
C ILE A 66 -12.99 -10.70 -5.11
N ALA A 67 -12.39 -10.27 -3.98
CA ALA A 67 -11.31 -11.03 -3.33
C ALA A 67 -11.71 -12.46 -2.94
N PRO A 68 -12.90 -12.73 -2.36
CA PRO A 68 -13.32 -14.09 -2.02
C PRO A 68 -13.57 -15.01 -3.24
N LEU A 69 -13.79 -14.42 -4.42
CA LEU A 69 -14.03 -15.18 -5.65
C LEU A 69 -12.72 -15.62 -6.33
N MET A 70 -11.60 -14.98 -6.00
CA MET A 70 -10.30 -15.32 -6.59
C MET A 70 -9.77 -16.66 -6.03
N PRO A 71 -8.99 -17.42 -6.81
CA PRO A 71 -8.37 -18.65 -6.34
C PRO A 71 -7.56 -18.42 -5.05
N GLU A 72 -7.72 -19.32 -4.08
CA GLU A 72 -7.07 -19.22 -2.76
C GLU A 72 -5.59 -19.61 -2.79
N ASP A 73 -5.20 -20.45 -3.75
CA ASP A 73 -3.84 -20.96 -3.94
C ASP A 73 -2.95 -20.02 -4.77
N LYS A 74 -3.45 -18.82 -5.11
CA LYS A 74 -2.80 -17.86 -6.01
C LYS A 74 -2.68 -16.49 -5.34
N PRO A 75 -1.57 -15.76 -5.52
CA PRO A 75 -1.42 -14.42 -4.98
C PRO A 75 -2.47 -13.46 -5.56
N ARG A 76 -3.03 -12.63 -4.69
CA ARG A 76 -4.04 -11.61 -5.03
C ARG A 76 -3.43 -10.23 -4.92
N TYR A 77 -3.35 -9.51 -6.03
CA TYR A 77 -2.67 -8.22 -6.12
C TYR A 77 -3.67 -7.06 -6.31
N LEU A 78 -3.68 -6.10 -5.40
CA LEU A 78 -4.47 -4.88 -5.56
C LEU A 78 -3.59 -3.73 -6.07
N MET A 79 -3.83 -3.31 -7.32
CA MET A 79 -2.96 -2.36 -8.01
C MET A 79 -3.25 -0.91 -7.61
N GLY A 80 -2.21 -0.13 -7.33
CA GLY A 80 -2.28 1.33 -7.19
C GLY A 80 -2.88 1.87 -5.90
N ILE A 81 -3.26 1.01 -4.95
CA ILE A 81 -3.82 1.41 -3.65
C ILE A 81 -2.70 1.70 -2.65
N GLY A 82 -2.73 2.89 -2.06
CA GLY A 82 -1.66 3.40 -1.20
C GLY A 82 -2.04 3.79 0.23
N ASP A 83 -3.31 4.08 0.48
CA ASP A 83 -3.75 4.49 1.81
C ASP A 83 -3.77 3.28 2.74
N LEU A 84 -3.18 3.42 3.92
CA LEU A 84 -3.03 2.32 4.86
C LEU A 84 -4.39 1.81 5.38
N LYS A 85 -5.43 2.65 5.43
CA LYS A 85 -6.78 2.20 5.79
C LYS A 85 -7.38 1.30 4.72
N ASP A 86 -7.22 1.69 3.46
CA ASP A 86 -7.69 0.88 2.33
C ASP A 86 -6.95 -0.45 2.25
N MET A 87 -5.64 -0.44 2.53
CA MET A 87 -4.84 -1.66 2.60
C MET A 87 -5.31 -2.60 3.72
N LEU A 88 -5.67 -2.09 4.90
CA LEU A 88 -6.22 -2.91 5.98
C LEU A 88 -7.51 -3.62 5.55
N ILE A 89 -8.41 -2.90 4.88
CA ILE A 89 -9.66 -3.47 4.35
C ILE A 89 -9.37 -4.52 3.28
N ALA A 90 -8.46 -4.22 2.35
CA ALA A 90 -8.10 -5.15 1.29
C ALA A 90 -7.43 -6.42 1.81
N VAL A 91 -6.54 -6.32 2.80
CA VAL A 91 -5.92 -7.49 3.43
C VAL A 91 -6.95 -8.32 4.18
N GLU A 92 -7.92 -7.70 4.85
CA GLU A 92 -9.03 -8.41 5.47
C GLU A 92 -9.89 -9.16 4.45
N ALA A 93 -10.13 -8.56 3.29
CA ALA A 93 -10.82 -9.19 2.17
C ALA A 93 -10.01 -10.32 1.51
N GLY A 94 -8.69 -10.37 1.75
CA GLY A 94 -7.80 -11.44 1.31
C GLY A 94 -6.84 -11.06 0.19
N PHE A 95 -6.48 -9.78 0.01
CA PHE A 95 -5.40 -9.35 -0.88
C PHE A 95 -4.01 -9.46 -0.23
N ASP A 96 -3.01 -9.83 -1.03
CA ASP A 96 -1.65 -10.16 -0.59
C ASP A 96 -0.59 -9.12 -1.00
N MET A 97 -0.80 -8.48 -2.15
CA MET A 97 0.19 -7.60 -2.78
C MET A 97 -0.41 -6.22 -3.06
N PHE A 98 0.44 -5.19 -2.96
CA PHE A 98 0.08 -3.78 -3.14
C PHE A 98 1.24 -2.99 -3.72
N ASP A 99 0.94 -1.93 -4.45
CA ASP A 99 1.90 -0.93 -4.89
C ASP A 99 1.28 0.47 -4.81
N CYS A 100 2.09 1.48 -4.47
CA CYS A 100 1.66 2.86 -4.59
C CYS A 100 2.84 3.84 -4.55
N VAL A 101 2.68 4.96 -5.24
CA VAL A 101 3.58 6.11 -5.15
C VAL A 101 3.41 6.92 -3.87
N MET A 102 2.29 6.75 -3.15
CA MET A 102 1.88 7.56 -1.99
C MET A 102 2.99 7.77 -0.95
N PRO A 103 3.69 6.75 -0.41
CA PRO A 103 4.72 6.96 0.60
C PRO A 103 5.81 7.92 0.13
N THR A 104 6.29 7.76 -1.11
CA THR A 104 7.37 8.58 -1.64
C THR A 104 6.89 9.98 -2.05
N ARG A 105 5.70 10.09 -2.65
CA ARG A 105 5.10 11.38 -3.04
C ARG A 105 4.82 12.24 -1.81
N ASN A 106 4.24 11.66 -0.76
CA ASN A 106 3.94 12.35 0.49
C ASN A 106 5.22 12.81 1.19
N ALA A 107 6.25 11.96 1.25
CA ALA A 107 7.55 12.29 1.83
C ALA A 107 8.18 13.53 1.19
N ARG A 108 8.20 13.56 -0.16
CA ARG A 108 8.73 14.71 -0.92
C ARG A 108 7.92 15.99 -0.70
N ASN A 109 6.63 15.86 -0.42
CA ASN A 109 5.74 16.97 -0.09
C ASN A 109 5.70 17.31 1.41
N GLY A 110 6.46 16.61 2.25
CA GLY A 110 6.61 16.88 3.68
C GLY A 110 5.60 16.22 4.60
N THR A 111 4.77 15.30 4.08
CA THR A 111 3.85 14.48 4.88
C THR A 111 4.52 13.16 5.22
N LEU A 112 4.63 12.88 6.52
CA LEU A 112 5.37 11.73 7.06
C LEU A 112 4.45 10.88 7.94
N PHE A 113 4.62 9.56 7.85
CA PHE A 113 3.85 8.60 8.63
C PHE A 113 4.65 8.19 9.88
N THR A 114 4.02 8.17 11.04
CA THR A 114 4.67 7.84 12.32
C THR A 114 3.80 6.86 13.11
N SER A 115 4.35 6.27 14.18
CA SER A 115 3.60 5.44 15.12
C SER A 115 2.44 6.16 15.79
N SER A 116 2.44 7.49 15.76
CA SER A 116 1.43 8.37 16.36
C SER A 116 0.54 9.04 15.31
N GLY A 117 0.55 8.52 14.07
CA GLY A 117 -0.25 9.04 12.96
C GLY A 117 0.55 9.88 11.97
N ARG A 118 -0.17 10.65 11.14
CA ARG A 118 0.41 11.46 10.06
C ARG A 118 0.83 12.83 10.57
N ILE A 119 2.04 13.27 10.21
CA ILE A 119 2.53 14.61 10.51
C ILE A 119 2.94 15.36 9.24
N SER A 120 2.99 16.68 9.33
CA SER A 120 3.60 17.54 8.31
C SER A 120 4.88 18.16 8.88
N ILE A 121 6.04 17.80 8.33
CA ILE A 121 7.34 18.24 8.85
C ILE A 121 7.53 19.77 8.78
N LYS A 122 6.67 20.46 8.04
CA LYS A 122 6.67 21.92 7.87
C LYS A 122 6.14 22.66 9.10
N ARG A 123 5.39 21.98 9.97
CA ARG A 123 4.72 22.60 11.13
C ARG A 123 5.72 23.35 12.00
N THR A 124 5.31 24.52 12.49
CA THR A 124 6.20 25.42 13.25
C THR A 124 6.61 24.84 14.60
N GLU A 125 5.76 23.98 15.19
CA GLU A 125 6.06 23.27 16.45
C GLU A 125 7.38 22.48 16.39
N TYR A 126 7.77 21.98 15.21
CA TYR A 126 9.01 21.22 15.05
C TYR A 126 10.26 22.08 14.85
N LYS A 127 10.18 23.42 14.87
CA LYS A 127 11.32 24.31 14.57
C LYS A 127 12.53 24.10 15.48
N ALA A 128 12.30 23.74 16.75
CA ALA A 128 13.34 23.48 17.74
C ALA A 128 13.20 22.09 18.39
N ASP A 129 12.45 21.20 17.75
CA ASP A 129 12.24 19.84 18.25
C ASP A 129 13.44 18.95 17.91
N ASN A 130 14.26 18.66 18.92
CA ASN A 130 15.45 17.82 18.80
C ASN A 130 15.14 16.31 18.86
N SER A 131 13.88 15.92 19.06
CA SER A 131 13.47 14.51 19.03
C SER A 131 13.58 13.93 17.61
N PRO A 132 13.74 12.60 17.48
CA PRO A 132 13.64 11.94 16.18
C PRO A 132 12.24 12.13 15.58
N LEU A 133 12.13 11.88 14.27
CA LEU A 133 10.85 11.96 13.57
C LEU A 133 9.79 11.02 14.15
N ASP A 134 10.20 9.79 14.50
CA ASP A 134 9.39 8.79 15.18
C ASP A 134 10.31 7.98 16.11
N GLU A 135 10.00 7.96 17.41
CA GLU A 135 10.78 7.26 18.44
C GLU A 135 10.76 5.74 18.27
N ASN A 136 9.74 5.21 17.61
CA ASN A 136 9.58 3.77 17.37
C ASN A 136 10.14 3.34 16.00
N CYS A 137 10.86 4.22 15.30
CA CYS A 137 11.35 3.96 13.94
C CYS A 137 12.88 3.78 13.91
N GLY A 138 13.32 2.61 13.42
CA GLY A 138 14.74 2.27 13.25
C GLY A 138 15.39 2.75 11.94
N CYS A 139 14.72 3.61 11.15
CA CYS A 139 15.24 4.03 9.85
C CYS A 139 16.48 4.94 9.98
N TYR A 140 17.21 5.14 8.88
CA TYR A 140 18.39 6.03 8.87
C TYR A 140 18.04 7.46 9.26
N ALA A 141 16.89 7.99 8.84
CA ALA A 141 16.49 9.36 9.16
C ALA A 141 16.24 9.54 10.66
N CYS A 142 15.44 8.66 11.28
CA CYS A 142 15.09 8.75 12.70
C CYS A 142 16.29 8.55 13.63
N ARG A 143 17.28 7.73 13.25
CA ARG A 143 18.46 7.47 14.09
C ARG A 143 19.50 8.59 14.08
N ASN A 144 19.51 9.46 13.06
CA ASN A 144 20.61 10.38 12.83
C ASN A 144 20.19 11.86 12.79
N PHE A 145 18.89 12.15 12.65
CA PHE A 145 18.41 13.52 12.46
C PHE A 145 17.19 13.82 13.30
N SER A 146 17.12 15.06 13.80
CA SER A 146 15.97 15.57 14.53
C SER A 146 14.88 16.09 13.60
N LYS A 147 13.65 16.22 14.12
CA LYS A 147 12.55 16.90 13.42
C LYS A 147 12.92 18.35 13.05
N ALA A 148 13.60 19.07 13.94
CA ALA A 148 14.08 20.43 13.67
C ALA A 148 14.98 20.50 12.43
N TYR A 149 15.94 19.58 12.33
CA TYR A 149 16.86 19.55 11.19
C TYR A 149 16.14 19.13 9.89
N LEU A 150 15.29 18.10 9.94
CA LEU A 150 14.50 17.66 8.79
C LEU A 150 13.57 18.78 8.28
N ARG A 151 12.95 19.53 9.20
CA ARG A 151 12.13 20.71 8.88
C ARG A 151 12.97 21.81 8.25
N HIS A 152 14.13 22.11 8.83
CA HIS A 152 15.04 23.12 8.28
C HIS A 152 15.41 22.79 6.83
N LEU A 153 15.87 21.56 6.57
CA LEU A 153 16.18 21.09 5.21
C LEU A 153 14.96 21.20 4.28
N PHE A 154 13.77 20.83 4.77
CA PHE A 154 12.55 20.90 3.97
C PHE A 154 12.23 22.35 3.54
N LEU A 155 12.30 23.31 4.48
CA LEU A 155 12.01 24.71 4.19
C LEU A 155 13.10 25.37 3.35
N ALA A 156 14.35 24.95 3.51
CA ALA A 156 15.45 25.34 2.66
C ALA A 156 15.38 24.74 1.24
N LYS A 157 14.41 23.84 0.99
CA LYS A 157 14.22 23.12 -0.29
C LYS A 157 15.44 22.27 -0.67
N GLU A 158 16.14 21.74 0.33
CA GLU A 158 17.28 20.87 0.14
C GLU A 158 16.85 19.47 -0.31
N ILE A 159 17.52 18.94 -1.35
CA ILE A 159 17.24 17.58 -1.90
C ILE A 159 17.41 16.52 -0.81
N LEU A 160 18.31 16.75 0.16
CA LEU A 160 18.51 15.84 1.28
C LEU A 160 17.23 15.61 2.09
N SER A 161 16.37 16.62 2.26
CA SER A 161 15.08 16.47 2.93
C SER A 161 14.21 15.42 2.23
N MET A 162 14.11 15.50 0.89
CA MET A 162 13.33 14.57 0.08
C MET A 162 13.85 13.13 0.22
N ARG A 163 15.18 12.95 0.25
CA ARG A 163 15.82 11.63 0.43
C ARG A 163 15.53 11.05 1.80
N LEU A 164 15.79 11.80 2.87
CA LEU A 164 15.61 11.34 4.25
C LEU A 164 14.14 11.03 4.56
N ASN A 165 13.24 11.91 4.14
CA ASN A 165 11.80 11.73 4.29
C ASN A 165 11.30 10.49 3.52
N THR A 166 11.83 10.25 2.31
CA THR A 166 11.44 9.09 1.49
C THR A 166 11.92 7.79 2.12
N ILE A 167 13.16 7.76 2.62
CA ILE A 167 13.70 6.61 3.38
C ILE A 167 12.79 6.30 4.57
N HIS A 168 12.38 7.33 5.32
CA HIS A 168 11.49 7.16 6.46
C HIS A 168 10.13 6.59 6.07
N ASN A 169 9.43 7.20 5.11
CA ASN A 169 8.09 6.72 4.73
C ASN A 169 8.11 5.31 4.13
N LEU A 170 9.11 4.98 3.32
CA LEU A 170 9.26 3.62 2.79
C LEU A 170 9.53 2.62 3.90
N TYR A 171 10.43 2.94 4.82
CA TYR A 171 10.70 2.11 6.00
C TYR A 171 9.42 1.88 6.81
N PHE A 172 8.66 2.96 7.07
CA PHE A 172 7.40 2.88 7.80
C PHE A 172 6.39 1.94 7.13
N TYR A 173 6.18 2.07 5.80
CA TYR A 173 5.28 1.18 5.06
C TYR A 173 5.72 -0.29 5.15
N ILE A 174 7.01 -0.57 4.91
CA ILE A 174 7.54 -1.94 4.98
C ILE A 174 7.39 -2.52 6.39
N ASP A 175 7.64 -1.72 7.42
CA ASP A 175 7.49 -2.11 8.82
C ASP A 175 6.02 -2.32 9.22
N PHE A 176 5.11 -1.47 8.72
CA PHE A 176 3.67 -1.63 8.89
C PHE A 176 3.20 -2.99 8.32
N PHE A 177 3.58 -3.32 7.09
CA PHE A 177 3.25 -4.61 6.48
C PHE A 177 3.91 -5.79 7.22
N ARG A 178 5.12 -5.61 7.79
CA ARG A 178 5.77 -6.63 8.62
C ARG A 178 4.96 -6.91 9.88
N LYS A 179 4.60 -5.87 10.63
CA LYS A 179 3.79 -5.97 11.85
C LYS A 179 2.39 -6.53 11.56
N MET A 180 1.81 -6.19 10.42
CA MET A 180 0.52 -6.74 9.97
C MET A 180 0.62 -8.25 9.70
N ARG A 181 1.67 -8.72 9.02
CA ARG A 181 1.92 -10.15 8.83
C ARG A 181 2.09 -10.88 10.16
N ASP A 182 2.82 -10.29 11.11
CA ASP A 182 3.01 -10.86 12.44
C ASP A 182 1.66 -10.93 13.20
N ALA A 183 0.81 -9.90 13.08
CA ALA A 183 -0.53 -9.90 13.65
C ALA A 183 -1.43 -10.98 13.03
N ILE A 184 -1.39 -11.19 11.72
CA ILE A 184 -2.13 -12.26 11.04
C ILE A 184 -1.69 -13.64 11.57
N LYS A 185 -0.38 -13.90 11.59
CA LYS A 185 0.19 -15.16 12.13
C LYS A 185 -0.17 -15.38 13.59
N GLY A 186 -0.19 -14.31 14.38
CA GLY A 186 -0.57 -14.33 15.79
C GLY A 186 -2.07 -14.32 16.07
N LYS A 187 -2.94 -14.37 15.04
CA LYS A 187 -4.40 -14.24 15.16
C LYS A 187 -4.87 -12.95 15.85
N LYS A 188 -4.11 -11.86 15.72
CA LYS A 188 -4.35 -10.52 16.28
C LYS A 188 -4.59 -9.44 15.21
N PHE A 189 -4.93 -9.83 14.00
CA PHE A 189 -5.14 -8.89 12.90
C PHE A 189 -6.23 -7.85 13.21
N ARG A 190 -7.33 -8.28 13.85
CA ARG A 190 -8.42 -7.37 14.24
C ARG A 190 -7.96 -6.27 15.21
N GLU A 191 -7.22 -6.64 16.26
CA GLU A 191 -6.63 -5.68 17.22
C GLU A 191 -5.67 -4.71 16.50
N PHE A 192 -4.85 -5.24 15.59
CA PHE A 192 -3.93 -4.44 14.78
C PHE A 192 -4.69 -3.43 13.92
N ARG A 193 -5.76 -3.86 13.25
CA ARG A 193 -6.62 -3.01 12.42
C ARG A 193 -7.28 -1.91 13.24
N GLU A 194 -7.97 -2.25 14.34
CA GLU A 194 -8.68 -1.30 15.20
C GLU A 194 -7.73 -0.20 15.74
N LYS A 195 -6.53 -0.60 16.18
CA LYS A 195 -5.48 0.33 16.60
C LYS A 195 -5.12 1.33 15.49
N TRP A 196 -4.84 0.83 14.29
CA TRP A 196 -4.39 1.69 13.20
C TRP A 196 -5.51 2.51 12.57
N GLU A 197 -6.75 2.02 12.55
CA GLU A 197 -7.90 2.81 12.10
C GLU A 197 -8.08 4.09 12.92
N THR A 198 -7.81 4.02 14.23
CA THR A 198 -7.83 5.17 15.13
C THR A 198 -6.65 6.12 14.88
N LEU A 199 -5.44 5.59 14.71
CA LEU A 199 -4.23 6.39 14.51
C LEU A 199 -4.12 7.03 13.12
N LEU A 200 -4.80 6.46 12.13
CA LEU A 200 -4.80 6.94 10.74
C LEU A 200 -5.97 7.90 10.44
N GLN A 201 -6.79 8.27 11.43
CA GLN A 201 -7.80 9.33 11.29
C GLN A 201 -7.17 10.64 10.83
#